data_AF-R5FQS0-F1
#
_entry.id   AF-R5FQS0-F1
#
_cell.length_a   1.000
_cell.length_b   1.000
_cell.length_c   1.000
_cell.angle_alpha   90.00
_cell.angle_beta   90.00
_cell.angle_gamma   90.00
#
_symmetry.space_group_name_H-M   'P 1'
#
loop_
_entity.id
_entity.type
_entity.pdbx_description
1 polymer ?
#
loop_
_entity_poly.entity_id
_entity_poly.type
_entity_poly.pdbx_seq_one_letter_code
_entity_poly.pdbx_strand_id
1 'polypeptide(L)'
;MIKRAQNRIAESRATLPWTAVICLLIWLVGGVITRGWWLQMGVAALAMLMMALLNNVNALIRIYSRMISCSFIVLMTMTAYLWPQLSAGMAALAVTTFYLLLFQTYQDKRAMGMIFYAYAMLGIGSIFWVQLLWLVPLFWILMATNILAFSGRTFFASILGLVLPYWFLGGYYFLTGQITMLGEHFADILNVGPLFALGLLDLHHFVTIGFVFLLGILGMVHFLRNSYKDKIRIRMYYEAFIVIELVLMAAIIVFPKMADPLMALLIATTAPLIGHFLALTHTKVTNITFFVILAIVAALTLYNICL
;
A
#
# COMPACT_ATOMS: atom_id res chain seq x y z
N MET A 1 14.50 -4.76 -30.15
CA MET A 1 13.85 -5.80 -29.32
C MET A 1 12.36 -5.82 -29.67
N ILE A 2 11.77 -6.97 -30.05
CA ILE A 2 10.35 -7.04 -30.43
C ILE A 2 9.48 -6.85 -29.18
N LYS A 3 8.62 -5.82 -29.17
CA LYS A 3 7.68 -5.56 -28.06
C LYS A 3 6.55 -6.58 -28.06
N ARG A 4 6.42 -7.30 -26.93
CA ARG A 4 5.34 -8.27 -26.66
C ARG A 4 4.06 -7.57 -26.20
N ALA A 5 2.95 -8.32 -26.14
CA ALA A 5 1.65 -7.81 -25.68
C ALA A 5 1.76 -7.16 -24.29
N GLN A 6 2.40 -7.84 -23.33
CA GLN A 6 2.71 -7.29 -22.00
C GLN A 6 3.37 -5.91 -22.07
N ASN A 7 4.43 -5.76 -22.88
CA ASN A 7 5.17 -4.49 -22.96
C ASN A 7 4.31 -3.37 -23.57
N ARG A 8 3.52 -3.69 -24.59
CA ARG A 8 2.60 -2.73 -25.22
C ARG A 8 1.54 -2.26 -24.22
N ILE A 9 1.04 -3.16 -23.39
CA ILE A 9 0.08 -2.83 -22.32
C ILE A 9 0.76 -2.00 -21.24
N ALA A 10 1.93 -2.42 -20.76
CA ALA A 10 2.64 -1.73 -19.68
C ALA A 10 3.03 -0.29 -20.04
N GLU A 11 3.44 -0.05 -21.28
CA GLU A 11 3.86 1.28 -21.78
C GLU A 11 2.69 2.13 -22.31
N SER A 12 1.49 1.56 -22.44
CA SER A 12 0.35 2.29 -23.00
C SER A 12 -0.19 3.35 -22.03
N ARG A 13 -0.47 4.53 -22.57
CA ARG A 13 -1.11 5.64 -21.82
C ARG A 13 -2.55 5.31 -21.42
N ALA A 14 -3.22 4.46 -22.19
CA ALA A 14 -4.62 4.11 -21.99
C ALA A 14 -4.81 3.03 -20.91
N THR A 15 -3.75 2.35 -20.47
CA THR A 15 -3.84 1.21 -19.55
C THR A 15 -4.44 1.58 -18.20
N LEU A 16 -4.02 2.72 -17.61
CA LEU A 16 -4.58 3.16 -16.34
C LEU A 16 -6.05 3.59 -16.45
N PRO A 17 -6.46 4.45 -17.40
CA PRO A 17 -7.88 4.75 -17.63
C PRO A 17 -8.74 3.51 -17.83
N TRP A 18 -8.32 2.56 -18.66
CA TRP A 18 -9.09 1.33 -18.89
C TRP A 18 -9.19 0.46 -17.64
N THR A 19 -8.07 0.29 -16.92
CA THR A 19 -8.08 -0.47 -15.66
C THR A 19 -8.98 0.19 -14.62
N ALA A 20 -8.94 1.52 -14.50
CA ALA A 20 -9.78 2.27 -13.58
C ALA A 20 -11.27 2.14 -13.93
N VAL A 21 -11.64 2.18 -15.22
CA VAL A 21 -13.03 1.96 -15.66
C VAL A 21 -13.50 0.54 -15.32
N ILE A 22 -12.67 -0.47 -15.58
CA ILE A 22 -13.02 -1.87 -15.26
C ILE A 22 -13.21 -2.03 -13.74
N CYS A 23 -12.27 -1.57 -12.93
CA CYS A 23 -12.37 -1.62 -11.47
C CYS A 23 -13.59 -0.84 -10.96
N LEU A 24 -13.88 0.33 -11.52
CA LEU A 24 -15.06 1.11 -11.16
C LEU A 24 -16.36 0.35 -11.45
N LEU A 25 -16.48 -0.28 -12.62
CA LEU A 25 -17.64 -1.11 -12.95
C LEU A 25 -17.78 -2.30 -11.98
N ILE A 26 -16.67 -2.94 -11.61
CA ILE A 26 -16.65 -4.04 -10.64
C ILE A 26 -17.13 -3.56 -9.27
N TRP A 27 -16.67 -2.41 -8.78
CA TRP A 27 -17.12 -1.84 -7.51
C TRP A 27 -18.61 -1.46 -7.53
N LEU A 28 -19.08 -0.86 -8.63
CA LEU A 28 -20.49 -0.47 -8.80
C LEU A 28 -21.41 -1.70 -8.76
N VAL A 29 -21.06 -2.77 -9.48
CA VAL A 29 -21.82 -4.03 -9.51
C VAL A 29 -21.69 -4.79 -8.18
N GLY A 30 -20.49 -4.82 -7.61
CA GLY A 30 -20.16 -5.62 -6.43
C GLY A 30 -20.69 -5.08 -5.10
N GLY A 31 -21.29 -3.89 -5.09
CA GLY A 31 -22.09 -3.47 -3.92
C GLY A 31 -22.10 -1.99 -3.60
N VAL A 32 -21.37 -1.12 -4.32
CA VAL A 32 -21.38 0.32 -3.99
C VAL A 32 -22.79 0.92 -4.11
N ILE A 33 -23.54 0.55 -5.15
CA ILE A 33 -24.90 1.06 -5.36
C ILE A 33 -25.88 0.48 -4.34
N THR A 34 -25.77 -0.82 -4.04
CA THR A 34 -26.73 -1.53 -3.19
C THR A 34 -26.46 -1.36 -1.70
N ARG A 35 -25.19 -1.23 -1.29
CA ARG A 35 -24.73 -1.15 0.11
C ARG A 35 -24.20 0.23 0.52
N GLY A 36 -24.12 1.18 -0.42
CA GLY A 36 -23.82 2.58 -0.12
C GLY A 36 -22.35 2.91 0.19
N TRP A 37 -21.39 2.07 -0.22
CA TRP A 37 -19.95 2.22 0.07
C TRP A 37 -19.23 3.30 -0.76
N TRP A 38 -19.90 4.43 -1.00
CA TRP A 38 -19.38 5.53 -1.81
C TRP A 38 -18.12 6.15 -1.22
N LEU A 39 -18.07 6.29 0.11
CA LEU A 39 -16.90 6.84 0.81
C LEU A 39 -15.68 5.92 0.66
N GLN A 40 -15.86 4.61 0.88
CA GLN A 40 -14.79 3.62 0.76
C GLN A 40 -14.25 3.55 -0.67
N MET A 41 -15.13 3.60 -1.68
CA MET A 41 -14.73 3.69 -3.08
C MET A 41 -13.95 4.98 -3.36
N GLY A 42 -14.40 6.12 -2.82
CA GLY A 42 -13.71 7.40 -2.95
C GLY A 42 -12.30 7.38 -2.35
N VAL A 43 -12.15 6.78 -1.16
CA VAL A 43 -10.85 6.58 -0.50
C VAL A 43 -9.93 5.67 -1.33
N ALA A 44 -10.46 4.56 -1.85
CA ALA A 44 -9.69 3.65 -2.72
C ALA A 44 -9.25 4.34 -4.02
N ALA A 45 -10.12 5.14 -4.64
CA ALA A 45 -9.81 5.93 -5.83
C ALA A 45 -8.73 6.99 -5.55
N LEU A 46 -8.81 7.66 -4.40
CA LEU A 46 -7.79 8.63 -3.96
C LEU A 46 -6.45 7.93 -3.70
N ALA A 47 -6.45 6.75 -3.06
CA ALA A 47 -5.24 5.96 -2.84
C ALA A 47 -4.58 5.53 -4.17
N MET A 48 -5.39 5.15 -5.16
CA MET A 48 -4.91 4.86 -6.52
C MET A 48 -4.26 6.09 -7.17
N LEU A 49 -4.85 7.28 -6.99
CA LEU A 49 -4.28 8.52 -7.48
C LEU A 49 -2.96 8.86 -6.78
N MET A 50 -2.89 8.68 -5.45
CA MET A 50 -1.63 8.85 -4.70
C MET A 50 -0.56 7.87 -5.15
N MET A 51 -0.92 6.63 -5.44
CA MET A 51 -0.02 5.63 -6.02
C MET A 51 0.46 6.03 -7.43
N ALA A 52 -0.40 6.65 -8.25
CA ALA A 52 -0.01 7.18 -9.55
C ALA A 52 0.94 8.37 -9.44
N LEU A 53 0.72 9.27 -8.47
CA LEU A 53 1.63 10.35 -8.16
C LEU A 53 2.96 9.83 -7.63
N LEU A 54 2.95 8.82 -6.74
CA LEU A 54 4.15 8.17 -6.20
C LEU A 54 5.06 7.68 -7.32
N ASN A 55 4.48 6.98 -8.31
CA ASN A 55 5.23 6.51 -9.48
C ASN A 55 5.78 7.68 -10.34
N ASN A 56 4.98 8.72 -10.59
CA ASN A 56 5.37 9.84 -11.47
C ASN A 56 6.42 10.76 -10.85
N VAL A 57 6.18 11.21 -9.62
CA VAL A 57 7.01 12.20 -8.94
C VAL A 57 8.36 11.61 -8.61
N ASN A 58 8.39 10.36 -8.14
CA ASN A 58 9.63 9.70 -7.75
C ASN A 58 10.29 8.90 -8.88
N ALA A 59 9.65 8.84 -10.06
CA ALA A 59 10.10 8.10 -11.24
C ALA A 59 10.51 6.65 -10.90
N LEU A 60 9.60 5.92 -10.22
CA LEU A 60 9.87 4.56 -9.71
C LEU A 60 10.16 3.56 -10.82
N ILE A 61 9.63 3.77 -12.03
CA ILE A 61 9.95 2.99 -13.23
C ILE A 61 10.70 3.88 -14.21
N ARG A 62 11.83 3.38 -14.72
CA ARG A 62 12.71 4.10 -15.66
C ARG A 62 12.14 4.30 -17.08
N ILE A 63 11.03 3.64 -17.39
CA ILE A 63 10.26 3.81 -18.64
C ILE A 63 8.90 4.41 -18.32
N TYR A 64 8.27 5.04 -19.30
CA TYR A 64 6.87 5.43 -19.16
C TYR A 64 6.01 4.19 -18.95
N SER A 65 5.45 4.03 -17.75
CA SER A 65 4.59 2.91 -17.39
C SER A 65 3.63 3.33 -16.29
N ARG A 66 2.41 2.80 -16.36
CA ARG A 66 1.37 2.98 -15.33
C ARG A 66 1.11 1.73 -14.51
N MET A 67 1.95 0.70 -14.66
CA MET A 67 1.71 -0.62 -14.08
C MET A 67 1.64 -0.61 -12.55
N ILE A 68 2.38 0.25 -11.85
CA ILE A 68 2.29 0.32 -10.37
C ILE A 68 0.86 0.66 -9.92
N SER A 69 0.26 1.71 -10.49
CA SER A 69 -1.10 2.13 -10.16
C SER A 69 -2.14 1.12 -10.62
N CYS A 70 -1.96 0.52 -11.79
CA CYS A 70 -2.84 -0.55 -12.28
C CYS A 70 -2.79 -1.77 -11.35
N SER A 71 -1.60 -2.22 -10.96
CA SER A 71 -1.41 -3.32 -10.02
C SER A 71 -2.05 -3.01 -8.67
N PHE A 72 -1.89 -1.80 -8.15
CA PHE A 72 -2.51 -1.39 -6.89
C PHE A 72 -4.03 -1.49 -6.94
N ILE A 73 -4.69 -0.82 -7.90
CA ILE A 73 -6.16 -0.79 -7.94
C ILE A 73 -6.75 -2.16 -8.25
N VAL A 74 -6.08 -2.96 -9.08
CA VAL A 74 -6.49 -4.33 -9.39
C VAL A 74 -6.42 -5.22 -8.15
N LEU A 75 -5.33 -5.15 -7.38
CA LEU A 75 -5.20 -5.94 -6.14
C LEU A 75 -6.18 -5.47 -5.06
N MET A 76 -6.41 -4.16 -4.92
CA MET A 76 -7.45 -3.63 -4.01
C MET A 76 -8.88 -3.99 -4.45
N THR A 77 -9.13 -4.13 -5.75
CA THR A 77 -10.43 -4.58 -6.27
C THR A 77 -10.61 -6.08 -6.07
N MET A 78 -9.54 -6.87 -6.19
CA MET A 78 -9.59 -8.30 -5.96
C MET A 78 -9.96 -8.65 -4.52
N THR A 79 -9.61 -7.82 -3.53
CA THR A 79 -9.92 -7.98 -2.11
C THR A 79 -11.29 -7.40 -1.73
N ALA A 80 -12.37 -7.93 -2.31
CA ALA A 80 -13.73 -7.41 -2.10
C ALA A 80 -14.18 -7.37 -0.63
N TYR A 81 -13.68 -8.29 0.20
CA TYR A 81 -13.94 -8.33 1.65
C TYR A 81 -13.38 -7.09 2.40
N LEU A 82 -12.42 -6.37 1.82
CA LEU A 82 -11.89 -5.11 2.40
C LEU A 82 -12.76 -3.90 2.07
N TRP A 83 -13.61 -3.95 1.04
CA TRP A 83 -14.37 -2.80 0.58
C TRP A 83 -15.30 -2.17 1.63
N PRO A 84 -15.97 -2.93 2.52
CA PRO A 84 -16.78 -2.34 3.58
C PRO A 84 -15.92 -1.58 4.61
N GLN A 85 -14.65 -1.97 4.77
CA GLN A 85 -13.78 -1.55 5.86
C GLN A 85 -13.08 -0.22 5.53
N LEU A 86 -13.65 0.87 6.06
CA LEU A 86 -13.05 2.20 5.90
C LEU A 86 -11.63 2.28 6.49
N SER A 87 -11.37 1.57 7.59
CA SER A 87 -10.04 1.52 8.23
C SER A 87 -8.95 1.00 7.29
N ALA A 88 -9.21 -0.09 6.56
CA ALA A 88 -8.29 -0.66 5.59
C ALA A 88 -8.02 0.31 4.42
N GLY A 89 -9.08 0.94 3.89
CA GLY A 89 -8.96 1.95 2.83
C GLY A 89 -8.15 3.18 3.27
N MET A 90 -8.43 3.70 4.47
CA MET A 90 -7.71 4.86 5.03
C MET A 90 -6.25 4.52 5.35
N ALA A 91 -5.96 3.32 5.84
CA ALA A 91 -4.59 2.85 6.05
C ALA A 91 -3.81 2.78 4.74
N ALA A 92 -4.40 2.24 3.67
CA ALA A 92 -3.80 2.22 2.34
C ALA A 92 -3.58 3.63 1.77
N LEU A 93 -4.55 4.54 1.91
CA LEU A 93 -4.40 5.93 1.49
C LEU A 93 -3.29 6.64 2.26
N ALA A 94 -3.26 6.49 3.58
CA ALA A 94 -2.26 7.09 4.44
C ALA A 94 -0.85 6.61 4.08
N VAL A 95 -0.64 5.29 3.94
CA VAL A 95 0.68 4.73 3.65
C VAL A 95 1.17 5.08 2.24
N THR A 96 0.28 5.09 1.25
CA THR A 96 0.65 5.46 -0.13
C THR A 96 1.04 6.94 -0.23
N THR A 97 0.30 7.81 0.44
CA THR A 97 0.63 9.24 0.53
C THR A 97 1.92 9.45 1.33
N PHE A 98 2.12 8.69 2.40
CA PHE A 98 3.36 8.67 3.16
C PHE A 98 4.56 8.29 2.27
N TYR A 99 4.47 7.22 1.48
CA TYR A 99 5.54 6.83 0.54
C TYR A 99 5.82 7.93 -0.48
N LEU A 100 4.77 8.53 -1.06
CA LEU A 100 4.89 9.64 -2.01
C LEU A 100 5.72 10.79 -1.43
N LEU A 101 5.42 11.20 -0.20
CA LEU A 101 6.09 12.34 0.45
C LEU A 101 7.47 11.97 0.98
N LEU A 102 7.63 10.82 1.62
CA LEU A 102 8.90 10.39 2.21
C LEU A 102 9.99 10.26 1.14
N PHE A 103 9.67 9.65 -0.01
CA PHE A 103 10.68 9.38 -1.04
C PHE A 103 11.22 10.64 -1.70
N GLN A 104 10.44 11.72 -1.75
CA GLN A 104 10.90 13.02 -2.24
C GLN A 104 12.04 13.61 -1.38
N THR A 105 12.19 13.16 -0.13
CA THR A 105 13.20 13.67 0.80
C THR A 105 14.55 12.96 0.70
N TYR A 106 14.75 12.12 -0.33
CA TYR A 106 15.97 11.35 -0.51
C TYR A 106 17.25 12.21 -0.43
N GLN A 107 18.14 11.85 0.50
CA GLN A 107 19.39 12.53 0.84
C GLN A 107 19.24 13.99 1.34
N ASP A 108 18.02 14.48 1.56
CA ASP A 108 17.78 15.83 2.09
C ASP A 108 17.50 15.80 3.60
N LYS A 109 18.56 16.00 4.38
CA LYS A 109 18.49 16.09 5.85
C LYS A 109 17.80 17.36 6.37
N ARG A 110 17.44 18.29 5.49
CA ARG A 110 16.77 19.57 5.83
C ARG A 110 15.30 19.58 5.43
N ALA A 111 14.77 18.51 4.84
CA ALA A 111 13.37 18.37 4.41
C ALA A 111 12.36 18.20 5.56
N MET A 112 12.47 19.01 6.62
CA MET A 112 11.61 18.95 7.81
C MET A 112 10.12 19.05 7.45
N GLY A 113 9.76 19.96 6.55
CA GLY A 113 8.36 20.18 6.15
C GLY A 113 7.75 18.95 5.46
N MET A 114 8.45 18.36 4.48
CA MET A 114 7.95 17.16 3.81
C MET A 114 7.86 15.96 4.76
N ILE A 115 8.82 15.80 5.66
CA ILE A 115 8.80 14.72 6.66
C ILE A 115 7.66 14.92 7.66
N PHE A 116 7.42 16.15 8.09
CA PHE A 116 6.25 16.49 8.91
C PHE A 116 4.95 16.08 8.21
N TYR A 117 4.76 16.47 6.95
CA TYR A 117 3.55 16.10 6.20
C TYR A 117 3.44 14.59 5.98
N ALA A 118 4.55 13.89 5.70
CA ALA A 118 4.55 12.44 5.56
C ALA A 118 4.03 11.78 6.84
N TYR A 119 4.64 12.07 7.99
CA TYR A 119 4.23 11.46 9.26
C TYR A 119 2.86 11.93 9.75
N ALA A 120 2.40 13.13 9.35
CA ALA A 120 1.02 13.56 9.56
C ALA A 120 0.02 12.67 8.81
N MET A 121 0.33 12.22 7.60
CA MET A 121 -0.53 11.26 6.89
C MET A 121 -0.60 9.91 7.62
N LEU A 122 0.51 9.42 8.18
CA LEU A 122 0.49 8.23 9.03
C LEU A 122 -0.35 8.45 10.29
N GLY A 123 -0.25 9.61 10.93
CA GLY A 123 -1.06 9.98 12.09
C GLY A 123 -2.56 10.04 11.77
N ILE A 124 -2.94 10.53 10.59
CA ILE A 124 -4.34 10.51 10.13
C ILE A 124 -4.80 9.08 9.89
N GLY A 125 -3.98 8.25 9.23
CA GLY A 125 -4.29 6.84 9.02
C GLY A 125 -4.46 6.08 10.34
N SER A 126 -3.63 6.37 11.34
CA SER A 126 -3.67 5.69 12.63
C SER A 126 -4.87 6.06 13.47
N ILE A 127 -5.55 7.19 13.23
CA ILE A 127 -6.87 7.48 13.84
C ILE A 127 -7.90 6.40 13.48
N PHE A 128 -7.87 5.89 12.24
CA PHE A 128 -8.79 4.85 11.79
C PHE A 128 -8.33 3.44 12.16
N TRP A 129 -7.02 3.25 12.30
CA TRP A 129 -6.43 1.96 12.65
C TRP A 129 -5.09 2.14 13.39
N VAL A 130 -5.15 2.12 14.72
CA VAL A 130 -4.05 2.56 15.60
C VAL A 130 -2.76 1.74 15.45
N GLN A 131 -2.88 0.46 15.08
CA GLN A 131 -1.74 -0.44 14.91
C GLN A 131 -0.85 -0.07 13.70
N LEU A 132 -1.30 0.86 12.84
CA LEU A 132 -0.43 1.50 11.84
C LEU A 132 0.83 2.12 12.47
N LEU A 133 0.73 2.58 13.73
CA LEU A 133 1.85 3.15 14.49
C LEU A 133 3.00 2.17 14.72
N TRP A 134 2.76 0.85 14.64
CA TRP A 134 3.82 -0.15 14.75
C TRP A 134 4.87 -0.05 13.65
N LEU A 135 4.53 0.53 12.51
CA LEU A 135 5.47 0.74 11.41
C LEU A 135 6.33 1.99 11.58
N VAL A 136 5.99 2.90 12.51
CA VAL A 136 6.73 4.15 12.72
C VAL A 136 8.22 3.92 13.05
N PRO A 137 8.59 3.02 13.99
CA PRO A 137 9.99 2.73 14.25
C PRO A 137 10.72 2.18 13.02
N LEU A 138 10.06 1.31 12.23
CA LEU A 138 10.62 0.81 10.98
C LEU A 138 10.85 1.96 9.99
N PHE A 139 9.90 2.88 9.86
CA PHE A 139 10.04 4.03 8.97
C PHE A 139 11.14 5.00 9.40
N TRP A 140 11.42 5.15 10.70
CA TRP A 140 12.59 5.90 11.16
C TRP A 140 13.90 5.23 10.75
N ILE A 141 13.99 3.90 10.86
CA ILE A 141 15.15 3.13 10.41
C ILE A 141 15.33 3.32 8.90
N LEU A 142 14.27 3.13 8.10
CA LEU A 142 14.33 3.29 6.65
C LEU A 142 14.63 4.73 6.22
N MET A 143 14.15 5.72 6.98
CA MET A 143 14.52 7.13 6.78
C MET A 143 16.02 7.36 6.97
N ALA A 144 16.65 6.64 7.90
CA ALA A 144 18.09 6.70 8.15
C ALA A 144 18.91 5.91 7.13
N THR A 145 18.48 4.70 6.76
CA THR A 145 19.27 3.75 5.96
C THR A 145 19.04 3.91 4.46
N ASN A 146 17.79 3.99 4.02
CA ASN A 146 17.42 3.95 2.60
C ASN A 146 17.18 5.35 2.04
N ILE A 147 16.43 6.17 2.76
CA ILE A 147 16.11 7.54 2.31
C ILE A 147 17.26 8.51 2.61
N LEU A 148 18.09 8.22 3.60
CA LEU A 148 19.25 9.02 4.00
C LEU A 148 18.90 10.47 4.42
N ALA A 149 17.66 10.69 4.86
CA ALA A 149 17.13 11.99 5.27
C ALA A 149 17.14 12.21 6.80
N PHE A 150 17.62 11.22 7.56
CA PHE A 150 17.60 11.27 9.02
C PHE A 150 18.57 12.33 9.58
N SER A 151 18.04 13.19 10.44
CA SER A 151 18.74 14.17 11.26
C SER A 151 17.88 14.44 12.52
N GLY A 152 18.45 15.06 13.57
CA GLY A 152 17.65 15.42 14.75
C GLY A 152 16.45 16.30 14.39
N ARG A 153 16.60 17.21 13.43
CA ARG A 153 15.53 18.09 12.96
C ARG A 153 14.41 17.32 12.26
N THR A 154 14.75 16.38 11.38
CA THR A 154 13.75 15.59 10.65
C THR A 154 13.08 14.56 11.54
N PHE A 155 13.80 14.03 12.53
CA PHE A 155 13.23 13.18 13.58
C PHE A 155 12.16 13.92 14.41
N PHE A 156 12.44 15.11 14.93
CA PHE A 156 11.42 15.89 15.65
C PHE A 156 10.26 16.31 14.74
N ALA A 157 10.53 16.67 13.48
CA ALA A 157 9.48 16.95 12.52
C ALA A 157 8.55 15.74 12.30
N SER A 158 9.10 14.52 12.29
CA SER A 158 8.32 13.28 12.17
C SER A 158 7.41 13.03 13.38
N ILE A 159 7.90 13.27 14.61
CA ILE A 159 7.11 13.16 15.83
C ILE A 159 5.98 14.20 15.84
N LEU A 160 6.31 15.46 15.54
CA LEU A 160 5.30 16.53 15.49
C LEU A 160 4.23 16.26 14.43
N GLY A 161 4.65 15.78 13.26
CA GLY A 161 3.73 15.36 12.19
C GLY A 161 2.79 14.26 12.68
N LEU A 162 3.33 13.21 13.30
CA LEU A 162 2.56 12.07 13.79
C LEU A 162 1.54 12.44 14.87
N VAL A 163 1.91 13.34 15.79
CA VAL A 163 1.08 13.73 16.94
C VAL A 163 0.04 14.80 16.55
N LEU A 164 0.25 15.55 15.47
CA LEU A 164 -0.65 16.63 15.05
C LEU A 164 -2.12 16.20 14.89
N PRO A 165 -2.47 15.10 14.19
CA PRO A 165 -3.86 14.68 14.04
C PRO A 165 -4.53 14.38 15.39
N TYR A 166 -3.77 13.83 16.34
CA TYR A 166 -4.26 13.52 17.69
C TYR A 166 -4.49 14.77 18.54
N TRP A 167 -3.78 15.88 18.30
CA TRP A 167 -4.12 17.16 18.94
C TRP A 167 -5.50 17.64 18.55
N PHE A 168 -5.85 17.57 17.26
CA PHE A 168 -7.18 17.96 16.78
C PHE A 168 -8.25 16.99 17.27
N LEU A 169 -7.99 15.68 17.22
CA LEU A 169 -8.93 14.67 17.70
C LEU A 169 -9.16 14.77 19.22
N GLY A 170 -8.10 14.97 19.99
CA GLY A 170 -8.19 15.17 21.44
C GLY A 170 -8.93 16.45 21.80
N GLY A 171 -8.69 17.55 21.07
CA GLY A 171 -9.45 18.79 21.23
C GLY A 171 -10.94 18.60 20.94
N TYR A 172 -11.28 17.88 19.86
CA TYR A 172 -12.67 17.52 19.54
C TYR A 172 -13.32 16.70 20.66
N TYR A 173 -12.67 15.62 21.12
CA TYR A 173 -13.21 14.79 22.20
C TYR A 173 -13.29 15.50 23.55
N PHE A 174 -12.38 16.43 23.83
CA PHE A 174 -12.47 17.27 25.02
C PHE A 174 -13.73 18.16 24.97
N LEU A 175 -13.99 18.79 23.82
CA LEU A 175 -15.15 19.67 23.64
C LEU A 175 -16.49 18.91 23.64
N THR A 176 -16.52 17.66 23.18
CA THR A 176 -17.73 16.82 23.20
C THR A 176 -17.90 16.00 24.48
N GLY A 177 -16.98 16.13 25.46
CA GLY A 177 -17.03 15.38 26.72
C GLY A 177 -16.70 13.89 26.60
N GLN A 178 -16.04 13.48 25.51
CA GLN A 178 -15.74 12.07 25.16
C GLN A 178 -14.25 11.75 25.24
N ILE A 179 -13.49 12.43 26.11
CA ILE A 179 -12.02 12.30 26.18
C ILE A 179 -11.54 10.86 26.43
N THR A 180 -12.36 10.01 27.07
CA THR A 180 -12.07 8.59 27.30
C THR A 180 -11.87 7.80 26.01
N MET A 181 -12.56 8.17 24.92
CA MET A 181 -12.43 7.52 23.61
C MET A 181 -11.01 7.62 23.05
N LEU A 182 -10.27 8.69 23.39
CA LEU A 182 -8.86 8.81 22.98
C LEU A 182 -7.99 7.76 23.70
N GLY A 183 -8.24 7.52 24.98
CA GLY A 183 -7.55 6.50 25.76
C GLY A 183 -7.86 5.09 25.26
N GLU A 184 -9.14 4.81 24.96
CA GLU A 184 -9.59 3.54 24.38
C GLU A 184 -8.94 3.28 23.02
N HIS A 185 -8.86 4.30 22.16
CA HIS A 185 -8.18 4.20 20.87
C HIS A 185 -6.71 3.77 20.99
N PHE A 186 -5.97 4.32 21.95
CA PHE A 186 -4.58 3.90 22.17
C PHE A 186 -4.47 2.55 22.90
N ALA A 187 -5.44 2.19 23.74
CA ALA A 187 -5.48 0.88 24.38
C ALA A 187 -5.60 -0.25 23.34
N ASP A 188 -6.30 0.01 22.21
CA ASP A 188 -6.41 -0.94 21.10
C ASP A 188 -5.07 -1.29 20.42
N ILE A 189 -4.00 -0.52 20.64
CA ILE A 189 -2.63 -0.91 20.20
C ILE A 189 -2.26 -2.29 20.71
N LEU A 190 -2.68 -2.64 21.93
CA LEU A 190 -2.36 -3.93 22.56
C LEU A 190 -3.36 -5.03 22.20
N ASN A 191 -4.41 -4.72 21.45
CA ASN A 191 -5.50 -5.63 21.10
C ASN A 191 -5.16 -6.53 19.91
N VAL A 192 -4.10 -7.33 20.07
CA VAL A 192 -3.48 -8.09 18.96
C VAL A 192 -4.12 -9.45 18.68
N GLY A 193 -4.98 -9.92 19.61
CA GLY A 193 -5.56 -11.25 19.54
C GLY A 193 -4.53 -12.38 19.77
N PRO A 194 -4.96 -13.65 19.63
CA PRO A 194 -4.04 -14.78 19.77
C PRO A 194 -3.02 -14.81 18.62
N LEU A 195 -1.74 -14.95 18.98
CA LEU A 195 -0.64 -15.02 18.02
C LEU A 195 -0.70 -16.30 17.20
N PHE A 196 -0.35 -16.22 15.91
CA PHE A 196 -0.31 -17.37 14.99
C PHE A 196 -1.62 -18.16 14.87
N ALA A 197 -2.75 -17.58 15.27
CA ALA A 197 -4.06 -18.21 15.18
C ALA A 197 -4.60 -18.18 13.74
N LEU A 198 -3.93 -18.86 12.82
CA LEU A 198 -4.29 -18.91 11.39
C LEU A 198 -5.68 -19.52 11.14
N GLY A 199 -6.22 -20.26 12.11
CA GLY A 199 -7.61 -20.73 12.08
C GLY A 199 -8.67 -19.63 12.13
N LEU A 200 -8.28 -18.37 12.40
CA LEU A 200 -9.17 -17.21 12.28
C LEU A 200 -9.40 -16.78 10.82
N LEU A 201 -8.59 -17.27 9.88
CA LEU A 201 -8.68 -16.90 8.47
C LEU A 201 -9.50 -17.91 7.70
N ASP A 202 -10.59 -17.43 7.10
CA ASP A 202 -11.37 -18.24 6.16
C ASP A 202 -10.55 -18.58 4.90
N LEU A 203 -11.01 -19.59 4.17
CA LEU A 203 -10.35 -20.05 2.94
C LEU A 203 -10.10 -18.91 1.93
N HIS A 204 -11.06 -17.99 1.78
CA HIS A 204 -10.93 -16.86 0.84
C HIS A 204 -9.86 -15.84 1.26
N HIS A 205 -9.72 -15.57 2.57
CA HIS A 205 -8.60 -14.80 3.10
C HIS A 205 -7.28 -15.51 2.81
N PHE A 206 -7.19 -16.80 3.12
CA PHE A 206 -5.95 -17.57 2.97
C PHE A 206 -5.47 -17.61 1.52
N VAL A 207 -6.36 -17.90 0.57
CA VAL A 207 -6.02 -17.94 -0.86
C VAL A 207 -5.61 -16.55 -1.38
N THR A 208 -6.34 -15.50 -0.98
CA THR A 208 -6.05 -14.12 -1.39
C THR A 208 -4.71 -13.65 -0.82
N ILE A 209 -4.44 -13.88 0.47
CA ILE A 209 -3.17 -13.59 1.14
C ILE A 209 -2.03 -14.34 0.47
N GLY A 210 -2.19 -15.65 0.27
CA GLY A 210 -1.18 -16.47 -0.40
C GLY A 210 -0.83 -15.95 -1.79
N PHE A 211 -1.83 -15.51 -2.55
CA PHE A 211 -1.58 -14.94 -3.88
C PHE A 211 -0.82 -13.61 -3.83
N VAL A 212 -1.20 -12.68 -2.94
CA VAL A 212 -0.47 -11.41 -2.78
C VAL A 212 0.97 -11.66 -2.31
N PHE A 213 1.19 -12.61 -1.40
CA PHE A 213 2.52 -13.02 -0.96
C PHE A 213 3.37 -13.52 -2.14
N LEU A 214 2.80 -14.37 -3.00
CA LEU A 214 3.50 -14.86 -4.18
C LEU A 214 3.88 -13.72 -5.14
N LEU A 215 2.99 -12.74 -5.35
CA LEU A 215 3.30 -11.57 -6.17
C LEU A 215 4.40 -10.70 -5.56
N GLY A 216 4.37 -10.49 -4.24
CA GLY A 216 5.40 -9.78 -3.48
C GLY A 216 6.77 -10.43 -3.61
N ILE A 217 6.84 -11.74 -3.37
CA ILE A 217 8.08 -12.53 -3.52
C ILE A 217 8.58 -12.50 -4.96
N LEU A 218 7.70 -12.66 -5.94
CA LEU A 218 8.06 -12.61 -7.36
C LEU A 218 8.63 -11.23 -7.75
N GLY A 219 7.99 -10.15 -7.32
CA GLY A 219 8.46 -8.78 -7.53
C GLY A 219 9.80 -8.52 -6.86
N MET A 220 9.96 -8.94 -5.60
CA MET A 220 11.21 -8.85 -4.83
C MET A 220 12.36 -9.59 -5.52
N VAL A 221 12.18 -10.88 -5.85
CA VAL A 221 13.22 -11.70 -6.50
C VAL A 221 13.60 -11.12 -7.86
N HIS A 222 12.62 -10.64 -8.62
CA HIS A 222 12.90 -9.98 -9.89
C HIS A 222 13.73 -8.70 -9.70
N PHE A 223 13.32 -7.85 -8.75
CA PHE A 223 14.00 -6.61 -8.46
C PHE A 223 15.45 -6.86 -8.03
N LEU A 224 15.68 -7.73 -7.05
CA LEU A 224 17.03 -8.03 -6.54
C LEU A 224 17.96 -8.57 -7.64
N ARG A 225 17.45 -9.38 -8.58
CA ARG A 225 18.22 -9.89 -9.71
C ARG A 225 18.55 -8.83 -10.77
N ASN A 226 17.78 -7.75 -10.85
CA ASN A 226 17.90 -6.74 -11.91
C ASN A 226 18.25 -5.34 -11.41
N SER A 227 18.40 -5.15 -10.10
CA SER A 227 18.56 -3.85 -9.44
C SER A 227 19.74 -3.06 -10.00
N TYR A 228 20.80 -3.73 -10.46
CA TYR A 228 21.97 -3.08 -11.09
C TYR A 228 21.63 -2.22 -12.33
N LYS A 229 20.46 -2.44 -12.94
CA LYS A 229 19.96 -1.70 -14.10
C LYS A 229 19.27 -0.38 -13.74
N ASP A 230 19.03 -0.15 -12.46
CA ASP A 230 18.32 1.02 -11.95
C ASP A 230 19.25 1.98 -11.21
N LYS A 231 18.85 3.26 -11.17
CA LYS A 231 19.61 4.31 -10.48
C LYS A 231 19.69 4.01 -8.99
N ILE A 232 20.80 4.38 -8.34
CA ILE A 232 21.05 4.17 -6.89
C ILE A 232 19.84 4.58 -6.05
N ARG A 233 19.28 5.77 -6.31
CA ARG A 233 18.08 6.28 -5.63
C ARG A 233 16.88 5.33 -5.70
N ILE A 234 16.59 4.79 -6.89
CA ILE A 234 15.47 3.86 -7.09
C ILE A 234 15.75 2.53 -6.38
N ARG A 235 17.00 2.07 -6.38
CA ARG A 235 17.39 0.86 -5.62
C ARG A 235 17.11 1.02 -4.13
N MET A 236 17.46 2.17 -3.56
CA MET A 236 17.19 2.46 -2.15
C MET A 236 15.68 2.46 -1.83
N TYR A 237 14.84 3.02 -2.72
CA TYR A 237 13.38 2.98 -2.53
C TYR A 237 12.81 1.56 -2.59
N TYR A 238 13.24 0.74 -3.55
CA TYR A 238 12.77 -0.63 -3.67
C TYR A 238 13.32 -1.54 -2.57
N GLU A 239 14.54 -1.31 -2.08
CA GLU A 239 15.04 -1.96 -0.87
C GLU A 239 14.16 -1.62 0.35
N ALA A 240 13.72 -0.35 0.48
CA ALA A 240 12.77 0.03 1.52
C ALA A 240 11.43 -0.70 1.34
N PHE A 241 10.87 -0.77 0.13
CA PHE A 241 9.66 -1.55 -0.14
C PHE A 241 9.83 -3.03 0.20
N ILE A 242 10.97 -3.64 -0.13
CA ILE A 242 11.24 -5.06 0.19
C ILE A 242 11.26 -5.28 1.71
N VAL A 243 11.92 -4.40 2.47
CA VAL A 243 11.93 -4.51 3.93
C VAL A 243 10.51 -4.40 4.49
N ILE A 244 9.73 -3.42 4.03
CA ILE A 244 8.35 -3.24 4.50
C ILE A 244 7.48 -4.43 4.11
N GLU A 245 7.63 -4.95 2.89
CA GLU A 245 6.92 -6.12 2.39
C GLU A 245 7.13 -7.33 3.30
N LEU A 246 8.40 -7.64 3.63
CA LEU A 246 8.73 -8.77 4.50
C LEU A 246 8.18 -8.58 5.92
N VAL A 247 8.22 -7.35 6.45
CA VAL A 247 7.64 -7.04 7.76
C VAL A 247 6.12 -7.23 7.76
N LEU A 248 5.42 -6.76 6.72
CA LEU A 248 3.97 -6.91 6.59
C LEU A 248 3.56 -8.37 6.38
N MET A 249 4.30 -9.13 5.57
CA MET A 249 4.09 -10.57 5.43
C MET A 249 4.23 -11.30 6.77
N ALA A 250 5.30 -11.00 7.52
CA ALA A 250 5.48 -11.55 8.86
C ALA A 250 4.36 -11.13 9.81
N ALA A 251 3.94 -9.85 9.78
CA ALA A 251 2.87 -9.33 10.63
C ALA A 251 1.54 -10.05 10.39
N ILE A 252 1.17 -10.37 9.14
CA ILE A 252 -0.06 -11.12 8.83
C ILE A 252 -0.01 -12.54 9.42
N ILE A 253 1.15 -13.20 9.34
CA ILE A 253 1.33 -14.55 9.91
C ILE A 253 1.25 -14.51 11.45
N VAL A 254 1.92 -13.54 12.07
CA VAL A 254 2.00 -13.40 13.53
C VAL A 254 0.67 -12.93 14.12
N PHE A 255 -0.03 -12.03 13.42
CA PHE A 255 -1.26 -11.38 13.88
C PHE A 255 -2.46 -11.57 12.94
N PRO A 256 -2.98 -12.81 12.77
CA PRO A 256 -4.06 -13.07 11.81
C PRO A 256 -5.35 -12.28 12.06
N LYS A 257 -5.64 -11.91 13.31
CA LYS A 257 -6.79 -11.05 13.67
C LYS A 257 -6.81 -9.71 12.92
N MET A 258 -5.64 -9.20 12.56
CA MET A 258 -5.46 -7.90 11.90
C MET A 258 -5.11 -8.04 10.41
N ALA A 259 -5.34 -9.22 9.82
CA ALA A 259 -4.94 -9.52 8.44
C ALA A 259 -5.53 -8.54 7.42
N ASP A 260 -6.72 -7.98 7.68
CA ASP A 260 -7.43 -7.14 6.72
C ASP A 260 -6.79 -5.75 6.50
N PRO A 261 -6.61 -4.89 7.53
CA PRO A 261 -5.83 -3.67 7.37
C PRO A 261 -4.38 -3.93 6.95
N LEU A 262 -3.75 -5.00 7.46
CA LEU A 262 -2.40 -5.39 7.07
C LEU A 262 -2.30 -5.77 5.59
N MET A 263 -3.32 -6.43 5.05
CA MET A 263 -3.43 -6.76 3.62
C MET A 263 -3.49 -5.49 2.77
N ALA A 264 -4.25 -4.47 3.20
CA ALA A 264 -4.33 -3.20 2.46
C ALA A 264 -2.96 -2.50 2.38
N LEU A 265 -2.19 -2.53 3.47
CA LEU A 265 -0.81 -2.02 3.51
C LEU A 265 0.14 -2.88 2.66
N LEU A 266 -0.03 -4.20 2.70
CA LEU A 266 0.76 -5.14 1.91
C LEU A 266 0.52 -4.86 0.42
N ILE A 267 -0.73 -4.74 -0.03
CA ILE A 267 -1.05 -4.39 -1.42
C ILE A 267 -0.41 -3.08 -1.85
N ALA A 268 -0.42 -2.05 -1.00
CA ALA A 268 0.25 -0.78 -1.27
C ALA A 268 1.77 -0.92 -1.48
N THR A 269 2.39 -1.94 -0.89
CA THR A 269 3.83 -2.23 -0.93
C THR A 269 4.19 -3.23 -2.03
N THR A 270 3.36 -4.25 -2.24
CA THR A 270 3.46 -5.24 -3.31
C THR A 270 3.26 -4.60 -4.69
N ALA A 271 2.36 -3.62 -4.82
CA ALA A 271 2.01 -3.00 -6.10
C ALA A 271 3.22 -2.36 -6.84
N PRO A 272 4.10 -1.58 -6.19
CA PRO A 272 5.37 -1.16 -6.76
C PRO A 272 6.26 -2.32 -7.21
N LEU A 273 6.42 -3.37 -6.39
CA LEU A 273 7.28 -4.52 -6.67
C LEU A 273 6.81 -5.29 -7.92
N ILE A 274 5.53 -5.67 -7.96
CA ILE A 274 4.97 -6.40 -9.09
C ILE A 274 4.83 -5.49 -10.31
N GLY A 275 4.47 -4.22 -10.14
CA GLY A 275 4.38 -3.24 -11.22
C GLY A 275 5.71 -3.06 -11.94
N HIS A 276 6.83 -3.06 -11.20
CA HIS A 276 8.18 -3.03 -11.76
C HIS A 276 8.47 -4.28 -12.60
N PHE A 277 8.17 -5.47 -12.08
CA PHE A 277 8.31 -6.73 -12.82
C PHE A 277 7.51 -6.73 -14.11
N LEU A 278 6.24 -6.33 -14.06
CA LEU A 278 5.34 -6.34 -15.22
C LEU A 278 5.76 -5.30 -16.27
N ALA A 279 6.40 -4.20 -15.87
CA ALA A 279 6.84 -3.16 -16.80
C ALA A 279 8.19 -3.45 -17.47
N LEU A 280 9.14 -4.08 -16.77
CA LEU A 280 10.53 -4.14 -17.20
C LEU A 280 11.01 -5.52 -17.67
N THR A 281 10.09 -6.48 -17.82
CA THR A 281 10.39 -7.80 -18.36
C THR A 281 9.99 -7.93 -19.82
N HIS A 282 10.77 -8.69 -20.61
CA HIS A 282 10.59 -8.78 -22.06
C HIS A 282 10.66 -10.22 -22.61
N THR A 283 10.54 -11.25 -21.76
CA THR A 283 10.70 -12.66 -22.18
C THR A 283 9.36 -13.32 -22.56
N LYS A 284 9.41 -14.49 -23.22
CA LYS A 284 8.20 -15.30 -23.49
C LYS A 284 7.52 -15.69 -22.19
N VAL A 285 8.32 -16.15 -21.23
CA VAL A 285 7.87 -16.60 -19.92
C VAL A 285 7.16 -15.48 -19.18
N THR A 286 7.74 -14.28 -19.09
CA THR A 286 7.12 -13.17 -18.34
C THR A 286 5.81 -12.71 -18.96
N ASN A 287 5.68 -12.78 -20.29
CA ASN A 287 4.43 -12.47 -20.97
C ASN A 287 3.34 -13.51 -20.68
N ILE A 288 3.69 -14.79 -20.58
CA ILE A 288 2.75 -15.84 -20.13
C ILE A 288 2.38 -15.60 -18.66
N THR A 289 3.37 -15.35 -17.80
CA THR A 289 3.16 -15.02 -16.38
C THR A 289 2.22 -13.83 -16.21
N PHE A 290 2.33 -12.78 -17.03
CA PHE A 290 1.42 -11.64 -17.03
C PHE A 290 -0.04 -12.06 -17.24
N PHE A 291 -0.33 -12.87 -18.25
CA PHE A 291 -1.70 -13.35 -18.51
C PHE A 291 -2.20 -14.32 -17.44
N VAL A 292 -1.32 -15.17 -16.89
CA VAL A 292 -1.66 -16.05 -15.76
C VAL A 292 -2.04 -15.23 -14.53
N ILE A 293 -1.26 -14.18 -14.20
CA ILE A 293 -1.59 -13.27 -13.10
C ILE A 293 -2.96 -12.62 -13.33
N LEU A 294 -3.24 -12.12 -14.53
CA LEU A 294 -4.54 -11.52 -14.85
C LEU A 294 -5.70 -12.52 -14.71
N ALA A 295 -5.51 -13.76 -15.16
CA ALA A 295 -6.54 -14.80 -15.04
C ALA A 295 -6.82 -15.15 -13.58
N ILE A 296 -5.78 -15.30 -12.76
CA ILE A 296 -5.93 -15.58 -11.32
C ILE A 296 -6.60 -14.41 -10.60
N VAL A 297 -6.16 -13.17 -10.87
CA VAL A 297 -6.80 -11.97 -10.32
C VAL A 297 -8.28 -11.92 -10.67
N ALA A 298 -8.66 -12.18 -11.93
CA ALA A 298 -10.05 -12.16 -12.35
C ALA A 298 -10.88 -13.25 -11.62
N ALA A 299 -10.33 -14.46 -11.50
CA ALA A 299 -10.95 -15.56 -10.78
C ALA A 299 -11.13 -15.24 -9.28
N LEU A 300 -10.11 -14.70 -8.63
CA LEU A 300 -10.16 -14.31 -7.22
C LEU A 300 -11.11 -13.13 -6.98
N THR A 301 -11.16 -12.17 -7.90
CA THR A 301 -12.09 -11.05 -7.82
C THR A 301 -13.53 -11.56 -7.85
N LEU A 302 -13.85 -12.47 -8.79
CA LEU A 302 -15.17 -13.08 -8.85
C LEU A 302 -15.49 -13.89 -7.59
N TYR A 303 -14.52 -14.70 -7.13
CA TYR A 303 -14.68 -15.51 -5.92
C TYR A 303 -14.96 -14.67 -4.68
N ASN A 304 -14.23 -13.56 -4.49
CA ASN A 304 -14.39 -12.68 -3.33
C ASN A 304 -15.65 -11.81 -3.40
N ILE A 305 -16.22 -11.53 -4.58
CA ILE A 305 -17.47 -10.78 -4.73
C ILE A 305 -18.70 -11.68 -4.52
N CYS A 306 -18.61 -12.94 -4.93
CA CYS A 306 -19.73 -13.89 -4.84
C CYS A 306 -19.92 -14.50 -3.44
N LEU A 307 -18.98 -14.28 -2.52
CA LEU A 307 -19.04 -14.74 -1.12
C LEU A 307 -19.65 -13.66 -0.23
#